data_AF-A0A972B604-F1
#
_entry.id   AF-A0A972B604-F1
#
_cell.length_a   1.000
_cell.length_b   1.000
_cell.length_c   1.000
_cell.angle_alpha   90.00
_cell.angle_beta   90.00
_cell.angle_gamma   90.00
#
_symmetry.space_group_name_H-M   'P 1'
#
loop_
_entity.id
_entity.type
_entity.pdbx_description
1 polymer ?
#
loop_
_entity_poly.entity_id
_entity_poly.type
_entity_poly.pdbx_seq_one_letter_code
_entity_poly.pdbx_strand_id
1 'polypeptide(L)'
;MGVFDFIKNQLIEVIEWTDDTAGTMVYRFPVAGKEIKMGAQLTVRESQVAVFVNEGQIADVFQPGRYTLTTQNMPILTKLKSWKYGFNSPFKAEVYFVNTRQFTDQKWGTSNPVMMRDAEFGMLRLRAYGIYSFRVTDPVVFLKEVFGTGSMFDTNSITGQLRRSIVSG
;
A
#
# COMPACT_ATOMS: atom_id res chain seq x y z
N MET A 1 -9.10 36.34 -18.89
CA MET A 1 -8.79 34.89 -18.92
C MET A 1 -7.29 34.73 -18.77
N GLY A 2 -6.75 35.13 -17.61
CA GLY A 2 -5.40 35.67 -17.52
C GLY A 2 -4.59 35.06 -16.39
N VAL A 3 -3.33 34.77 -16.70
CA VAL A 3 -2.09 34.77 -15.89
C VAL A 3 -2.10 34.03 -14.53
N PHE A 4 -3.16 34.11 -13.73
CA PHE A 4 -3.33 33.43 -12.44
C PHE A 4 -3.44 31.89 -12.56
N ASP A 5 -4.05 31.36 -13.62
CA ASP A 5 -4.06 29.91 -13.89
C ASP A 5 -2.68 29.37 -14.28
N PHE A 6 -1.82 30.22 -14.84
CA PHE A 6 -0.45 29.85 -15.21
C PHE A 6 0.46 29.74 -13.98
N ILE A 7 0.30 30.62 -12.99
CA ILE A 7 1.08 30.59 -11.74
C ILE A 7 0.66 29.43 -10.83
N LYS A 8 -0.62 29.05 -10.76
CA LYS A 8 -1.06 27.86 -10.02
C LYS A 8 -0.47 26.55 -10.58
N ASN A 9 -0.14 26.51 -11.87
CA ASN A 9 0.34 25.30 -12.52
C ASN A 9 1.84 25.02 -12.33
N GLN A 10 2.59 25.95 -11.76
CA GLN A 10 4.03 25.83 -11.47
C GLN A 10 4.37 25.45 -10.04
N LEU A 11 3.38 25.22 -9.16
CA LEU A 11 3.67 24.67 -7.84
C LEU A 11 4.22 23.25 -8.00
N ILE A 12 5.38 23.00 -7.38
CA ILE A 12 5.98 21.66 -7.28
C ILE A 12 4.95 20.77 -6.58
N GLU A 13 4.49 19.75 -7.27
CA GLU A 13 3.59 18.75 -6.71
C GLU A 13 4.35 17.94 -5.66
N VAL A 14 3.86 17.96 -4.42
CA VAL A 14 4.42 17.15 -3.32
C VAL A 14 3.51 15.94 -3.13
N ILE A 15 4.08 14.78 -3.38
CA ILE A 15 3.43 13.48 -3.21
C ILE A 15 3.95 12.90 -1.91
N GLU A 16 3.13 12.95 -0.88
CA GLU A 16 3.43 12.35 0.41
C GLU A 16 2.16 11.81 1.04
N TRP A 17 2.32 10.85 1.94
CA TRP A 17 1.22 10.36 2.75
C TRP A 17 1.67 10.25 4.21
N THR A 18 0.83 10.79 5.09
CA THR A 18 0.89 10.56 6.54
C THR A 18 -0.28 9.65 6.89
N ASP A 19 0.01 8.43 7.32
CA ASP A 19 -1.01 7.55 7.88
C ASP A 19 -1.46 8.10 9.24
N ASP A 20 -2.67 8.64 9.30
CA ASP A 20 -3.34 9.09 10.52
C ASP A 20 -4.16 7.97 11.18
N THR A 21 -4.16 6.77 10.59
CA THR A 21 -4.95 5.63 11.05
C THR A 21 -4.07 4.53 11.66
N ALA A 22 -4.65 3.70 12.52
CA ALA A 22 -3.96 2.53 13.07
C ALA A 22 -3.95 1.34 12.09
N GLY A 23 -4.82 1.32 11.08
CA GLY A 23 -5.15 0.11 10.31
C GLY A 23 -4.91 0.17 8.80
N THR A 24 -4.60 1.34 8.23
CA THR A 24 -4.39 1.43 6.77
C THR A 24 -3.13 0.65 6.38
N MET A 25 -3.28 -0.30 5.47
CA MET A 25 -2.16 -1.04 4.89
C MET A 25 -1.71 -0.42 3.57
N VAL A 26 -2.66 0.02 2.75
CA VAL A 26 -2.37 0.63 1.44
C VAL A 26 -3.28 1.82 1.22
N TYR A 27 -2.67 2.90 0.72
CA TYR A 27 -3.35 4.12 0.33
C TYR A 27 -2.95 4.51 -1.09
N ARG A 28 -3.94 4.69 -1.98
CA ARG A 28 -3.70 5.27 -3.30
C ARG A 28 -3.77 6.79 -3.21
N PHE A 29 -2.67 7.45 -3.53
CA PHE A 29 -2.60 8.90 -3.53
C PHE A 29 -3.51 9.48 -4.64
N PRO A 30 -4.43 10.41 -4.31
CA PRO A 30 -5.36 10.98 -5.27
C PRO A 30 -4.67 12.04 -6.13
N VAL A 31 -4.24 11.65 -7.32
CA VAL A 31 -3.72 12.58 -8.32
C VAL A 31 -4.85 13.02 -9.25
N ALA A 32 -5.06 14.33 -9.40
CA ALA A 32 -6.05 14.88 -10.33
C ALA A 32 -5.73 14.43 -11.76
N GLY A 33 -6.68 13.75 -12.42
CA GLY A 33 -6.46 13.20 -13.77
C GLY A 33 -5.43 12.06 -13.85
N LYS A 34 -4.91 11.59 -12.71
CA LYS A 34 -3.77 10.64 -12.60
C LYS A 34 -2.50 11.14 -13.28
N GLU A 35 -2.33 12.45 -13.47
CA GLU A 35 -1.17 13.02 -14.15
C GLU A 35 -0.15 13.54 -13.14
N ILE A 36 0.99 12.85 -13.05
CA ILE A 36 2.09 13.27 -12.20
C ILE A 36 3.01 14.18 -13.01
N LYS A 37 3.33 15.36 -12.46
CA LYS A 37 4.24 16.31 -13.11
C LYS A 37 5.71 15.86 -12.97
N MET A 38 6.49 16.06 -14.04
CA MET A 38 7.95 15.92 -13.94
C MET A 38 8.50 16.97 -12.98
N GLY A 39 9.43 16.55 -12.11
CA GLY A 39 9.99 17.39 -11.04
C GLY A 39 9.19 17.38 -9.74
N ALA A 40 8.08 16.64 -9.66
CA ALA A 40 7.34 16.44 -8.42
C ALA A 40 8.23 15.82 -7.33
N GLN A 41 7.97 16.18 -6.07
CA GLN A 41 8.70 15.68 -4.91
C GLN A 41 7.94 14.53 -4.29
N LEU A 42 8.52 13.33 -4.30
CA LEU A 42 8.00 12.17 -3.60
C LEU A 42 8.69 12.03 -2.24
N THR A 43 7.92 12.06 -1.16
CA THR A 43 8.43 11.77 0.19
C THR A 43 7.85 10.45 0.68
N VAL A 44 8.72 9.46 0.87
CA VAL A 44 8.38 8.14 1.41
C VAL A 44 8.91 8.05 2.83
N ARG A 45 8.04 7.75 3.79
CA ARG A 45 8.41 7.64 5.21
C ARG A 45 9.07 6.29 5.51
N GLU A 46 9.82 6.18 6.61
CA GLU A 46 10.55 4.96 7.00
C GLU A 46 9.67 3.70 7.11
N SER A 47 8.42 3.87 7.54
CA SER A 47 7.45 2.80 7.69
C SER A 47 6.64 2.51 6.43
N GLN A 48 7.07 3.02 5.27
CA GLN A 48 6.31 3.00 4.03
C GLN A 48 7.19 2.67 2.82
N VAL A 49 6.54 2.19 1.78
CA VAL A 49 7.10 2.04 0.43
C VAL A 49 6.11 2.64 -0.54
N ALA A 50 6.58 3.41 -1.52
CA ALA A 50 5.74 3.93 -2.59
C ALA A 50 5.91 3.09 -3.85
N VAL A 51 4.80 2.64 -4.44
CA VAL A 51 4.77 1.83 -5.66
C VAL A 51 4.07 2.62 -6.75
N PHE A 52 4.76 2.81 -7.87
CA PHE A 52 4.24 3.49 -9.03
C PHE A 52 3.65 2.48 -10.00
N VAL A 53 2.43 2.75 -10.44
CA VAL A 53 1.72 1.95 -11.44
C VAL A 53 1.40 2.83 -12.63
N ASN A 54 1.77 2.38 -13.83
CA ASN A 54 1.48 3.06 -15.08
C ASN A 54 0.78 2.11 -16.02
N GLU A 55 -0.35 2.55 -16.57
CA GLU A 55 -1.17 1.76 -17.51
C GLU A 55 -1.46 0.33 -17.01
N GLY A 56 -1.66 0.18 -15.70
CA GLY A 56 -1.97 -1.10 -15.05
C GLY A 56 -0.75 -1.98 -14.75
N GLN A 57 0.46 -1.54 -15.05
CA GLN A 57 1.70 -2.26 -14.72
C GLN A 57 2.49 -1.55 -13.62
N ILE A 58 3.01 -2.32 -12.67
CA ILE A 58 3.96 -1.79 -11.69
C ILE A 58 5.21 -1.39 -12.43
N ALA A 59 5.56 -0.12 -12.31
CA ALA A 59 6.67 0.46 -13.01
C ALA A 59 7.86 0.62 -12.07
N ASP A 60 7.74 1.37 -10.99
CA ASP A 60 8.87 1.67 -10.10
C ASP A 60 8.46 1.53 -8.62
N VAL A 61 9.42 1.20 -7.76
CA VAL A 61 9.24 1.02 -6.31
C VAL A 61 10.25 1.88 -5.57
N PHE A 62 9.77 2.78 -4.73
CA PHE A 62 10.57 3.73 -3.96
C PHE A 62 10.57 3.34 -2.48
N GLN A 63 11.78 3.11 -1.96
CA GLN A 63 12.05 2.87 -0.55
C GLN A 63 11.92 4.18 0.26
N PRO A 64 12.02 4.14 1.60
CA PRO A 64 12.02 5.36 2.40
C PRO A 64 13.07 6.39 1.95
N GLY A 65 12.65 7.64 1.86
CA GLY A 65 13.50 8.73 1.42
C GLY A 65 12.72 9.82 0.69
N ARG A 66 13.47 10.84 0.25
CA ARG A 66 12.95 11.94 -0.56
C ARG A 66 13.50 11.83 -1.97
N TYR A 67 12.61 11.85 -2.96
CA TYR A 67 12.94 11.69 -4.36
C TYR A 67 12.38 12.85 -5.16
N THR A 68 13.16 13.35 -6.12
CA THR A 68 12.64 14.22 -7.17
C THR A 68 12.29 13.34 -8.35
N LEU A 69 11.02 13.30 -8.76
CA LEU A 69 10.57 12.46 -9.86
C LEU A 69 11.08 13.02 -11.19
N THR A 70 12.05 12.34 -11.77
CA THR A 70 12.69 12.67 -13.04
C THR A 70 12.70 11.44 -13.94
N THR A 71 12.99 11.61 -15.22
CA THR A 71 13.15 10.48 -16.14
C THR A 71 14.26 9.53 -15.70
N GLN A 72 15.32 10.03 -15.05
CA GLN A 72 16.49 9.23 -14.70
C GLN A 72 16.24 8.22 -13.58
N ASN A 73 15.38 8.55 -12.61
CA ASN A 73 15.06 7.68 -11.48
C ASN A 73 13.76 6.87 -11.66
N MET A 74 13.16 6.91 -12.85
CA MET A 74 12.00 6.12 -13.23
C MET A 74 12.30 5.29 -14.49
N PRO A 75 13.26 4.35 -14.45
CA PRO A 75 13.76 3.66 -15.63
C PRO A 75 12.68 2.82 -16.34
N ILE A 76 11.74 2.22 -15.61
CA ILE A 76 10.69 1.39 -16.21
C ILE A 76 9.59 2.27 -16.82
N LEU A 77 9.14 3.31 -16.12
CA LEU A 77 8.22 4.30 -16.70
C LEU A 77 8.81 4.95 -17.96
N THR A 78 10.10 5.25 -17.94
CA THR A 78 10.81 5.87 -19.07
C THR A 78 10.83 4.94 -20.28
N LYS A 79 11.13 3.65 -20.10
CA LYS A 79 11.09 2.66 -21.20
C LYS A 79 9.69 2.50 -21.80
N LEU A 80 8.64 2.60 -20.99
CA LEU A 80 7.25 2.53 -21.46
C LEU A 80 6.84 3.80 -22.24
N LYS A 81 7.36 4.98 -21.87
CA LYS A 81 6.94 6.28 -22.45
C LYS A 81 7.86 6.84 -23.54
N SER A 82 9.05 6.29 -23.73
CA SER A 82 10.06 6.80 -24.68
C SER A 82 9.67 6.74 -26.16
N TRP A 83 8.48 6.23 -26.53
CA TRP A 83 8.12 6.08 -27.94
C TRP A 83 7.53 7.34 -28.61
N LYS A 84 6.92 8.31 -27.89
CA LYS A 84 6.13 9.35 -28.60
C LYS A 84 6.09 10.78 -28.09
N TYR A 85 6.46 11.09 -26.85
CA TYR A 85 6.34 12.45 -26.31
C TYR A 85 7.61 12.86 -25.59
N GLY A 86 8.26 13.93 -26.06
CA GLY A 86 9.48 14.48 -25.47
C GLY A 86 9.35 14.72 -23.96
N PHE A 87 10.47 14.54 -23.27
CA PHE A 87 10.66 14.30 -21.83
C PHE A 87 10.13 15.34 -20.81
N ASN A 88 9.24 16.25 -21.21
CA ASN A 88 8.66 17.30 -20.37
C ASN A 88 7.12 17.20 -20.20
N SER A 89 6.47 16.13 -20.67
CA SER A 89 5.03 15.97 -20.54
C SER A 89 4.63 15.34 -19.19
N PRO A 90 3.54 15.80 -18.53
CA PRO A 90 2.90 15.07 -17.44
C PRO A 90 2.60 13.65 -17.87
N PHE A 91 2.70 12.73 -16.93
CA PHE A 91 2.62 11.32 -17.22
C PHE A 91 1.51 10.68 -16.39
N LYS A 92 0.65 9.90 -17.04
CA LYS A 92 -0.39 9.15 -16.32
C LYS A 92 0.23 8.06 -15.45
N ALA A 93 0.01 8.09 -14.15
CA ALA A 93 0.45 7.08 -13.21
C ALA A 93 -0.34 7.15 -11.90
N GLU A 94 -0.38 6.04 -11.19
CA GLU A 94 -0.94 5.91 -9.84
C GLU A 94 0.20 5.68 -8.86
N VAL A 95 0.12 6.32 -7.68
CA VAL A 95 1.06 6.10 -6.58
C VAL A 95 0.32 5.42 -5.45
N TYR A 96 0.82 4.25 -5.06
CA TYR A 96 0.33 3.50 -3.91
C TYR A 96 1.37 3.57 -2.81
N PHE A 97 0.98 4.07 -1.65
CA PHE A 97 1.78 3.94 -0.45
C PHE A 97 1.37 2.67 0.29
N VAL A 98 2.34 1.83 0.59
CA VAL A 98 2.17 0.58 1.33
C VAL A 98 2.89 0.70 2.67
N ASN A 99 2.17 0.51 3.76
CA ASN A 99 2.73 0.50 5.10
C ASN A 99 3.48 -0.82 5.35
N THR A 100 4.75 -0.71 5.70
CA THR A 100 5.65 -1.83 6.05
C THR A 100 5.88 -1.95 7.55
N ARG A 101 5.28 -1.06 8.35
CA ARG A 101 5.26 -1.20 9.82
C ARG A 101 4.56 -2.47 10.26
N GLN A 102 4.84 -2.86 11.50
CA GLN A 102 4.13 -3.95 12.16
C GLN A 102 2.73 -3.49 12.58
N PHE A 103 1.72 -4.27 12.19
CA PHE A 103 0.36 -4.19 12.68
C PHE A 103 0.26 -5.12 13.89
N THR A 104 0.20 -4.53 15.07
CA THR A 104 0.19 -5.23 16.36
C THR A 104 -1.24 -5.35 16.91
N ASP A 105 -1.37 -6.07 18.02
CA ASP A 105 -2.63 -6.25 18.77
C ASP A 105 -3.80 -6.77 17.93
N GLN A 106 -3.51 -7.59 16.92
CA GLN A 106 -4.54 -8.22 16.11
C GLN A 106 -5.08 -9.43 16.86
N LYS A 107 -6.35 -9.38 17.23
CA LYS A 107 -6.97 -10.41 18.06
C LYS A 107 -7.39 -11.61 17.20
N TRP A 108 -7.15 -12.81 17.70
CA TRP A 108 -7.67 -14.05 17.14
C TRP A 108 -8.31 -14.92 18.23
N GLY A 109 -9.15 -15.85 17.81
CA GLY A 109 -9.72 -16.85 18.71
C GLY A 109 -10.59 -17.84 17.98
N THR A 110 -10.88 -18.97 18.63
CA THR A 110 -11.77 -20.00 18.09
C THR A 110 -13.21 -19.51 18.10
N SER A 111 -13.90 -19.53 16.95
CA SER A 111 -15.32 -19.14 16.87
C SER A 111 -16.22 -20.14 17.62
N ASN A 112 -15.95 -21.43 17.44
CA ASN A 112 -16.64 -22.52 18.14
C ASN A 112 -15.66 -23.23 19.10
N PRO A 113 -16.13 -23.74 20.24
CA PRO A 113 -15.29 -24.59 21.09
C PRO A 113 -14.79 -25.82 20.33
N VAL A 114 -13.52 -26.17 20.55
CA VAL A 114 -12.94 -27.42 20.07
C VAL A 114 -13.22 -28.49 21.13
N MET A 115 -13.87 -29.58 20.71
CA MET A 115 -14.12 -30.72 21.58
C MET A 115 -12.83 -31.53 21.71
N MET A 116 -12.36 -31.73 22.93
CA MET A 116 -11.17 -32.54 23.23
C MET A 116 -11.51 -33.55 24.32
N ARG A 117 -11.01 -34.78 24.17
CA ARG A 117 -11.11 -35.78 25.22
C ARG A 117 -9.87 -35.70 26.10
N ASP A 118 -10.09 -35.54 27.39
CA ASP A 118 -9.08 -35.52 28.43
C ASP A 118 -9.18 -36.79 29.29
N ALA A 119 -8.04 -37.30 29.74
CA ALA A 119 -7.96 -38.55 30.50
C ALA A 119 -8.50 -38.41 31.93
N GLU A 120 -8.38 -37.23 32.54
CA GLU A 120 -8.82 -36.96 33.91
C GLU A 120 -10.20 -36.29 33.94
N PHE A 121 -10.47 -35.38 32.99
CA PHE A 121 -11.65 -34.53 33.01
C PHE A 121 -12.76 -34.95 32.02
N GLY A 122 -12.53 -35.96 31.17
CA GLY A 122 -13.51 -36.43 30.19
C GLY A 122 -13.64 -35.53 28.96
N MET A 123 -14.86 -35.30 28.47
CA MET A 123 -15.07 -34.45 27.28
C MET A 123 -15.03 -32.96 27.64
N LEU A 124 -13.98 -32.28 27.18
CA LEU A 124 -13.77 -30.85 27.38
C LEU A 124 -14.15 -30.04 26.14
N ARG A 125 -14.63 -28.82 26.39
CA ARG A 125 -14.88 -27.78 25.37
C ARG A 125 -13.85 -26.68 25.53
N LEU A 126 -12.81 -26.72 24.70
CA LEU A 126 -11.74 -25.73 24.75
C LEU A 126 -12.04 -24.55 23.84
N ARG A 127 -11.72 -23.34 24.31
CA ARG A 127 -11.64 -22.14 23.49
C ARG A 127 -10.26 -21.53 23.67
N ALA A 128 -9.67 -21.10 22.57
CA ALA A 128 -8.40 -20.39 22.57
C ALA A 128 -8.61 -18.97 22.06
N TYR A 129 -7.90 -18.04 22.68
CA TYR A 129 -7.83 -16.64 22.28
C TYR A 129 -6.38 -16.21 22.34
N GLY A 130 -6.02 -15.27 21.47
CA GLY A 130 -4.68 -14.72 21.48
C GLY A 130 -4.59 -13.45 20.66
N ILE A 131 -3.38 -12.93 20.60
CA ILE A 131 -3.02 -11.81 19.75
C ILE A 131 -1.93 -12.26 18.79
N TYR A 132 -1.93 -11.67 17.61
CA TYR A 132 -0.86 -11.83 16.62
C TYR A 132 -0.49 -10.46 16.08
N SER A 133 0.68 -10.42 15.44
CA SER A 133 1.19 -9.24 14.77
C SER A 133 1.70 -9.65 13.41
N PHE A 134 1.52 -8.80 12.41
CA PHE A 134 2.01 -9.04 11.05
C PHE A 134 2.53 -7.76 10.42
N ARG A 135 3.27 -7.88 9.31
CA ARG A 135 3.72 -6.73 8.51
C ARG A 135 3.77 -7.12 7.04
N VAL A 136 3.68 -6.14 6.16
CA VAL A 136 3.93 -6.36 4.72
C VAL A 136 5.44 -6.44 4.50
N THR A 137 5.91 -7.57 3.98
CA THR A 137 7.33 -7.79 3.64
C THR A 137 7.62 -7.45 2.18
N ASP A 138 6.72 -7.81 1.27
CA ASP A 138 6.81 -7.52 -0.16
C ASP A 138 5.61 -6.66 -0.60
N PRO A 139 5.79 -5.34 -0.76
CA PRO A 139 4.74 -4.43 -1.22
C PRO A 139 4.23 -4.73 -2.64
N VAL A 140 5.08 -5.27 -3.51
CA VAL A 140 4.76 -5.55 -4.92
C VAL A 140 3.83 -6.74 -5.00
N VAL A 141 4.18 -7.83 -4.30
CA VAL A 141 3.33 -9.03 -4.21
C VAL A 141 2.01 -8.68 -3.52
N PHE A 142 2.07 -7.92 -2.42
CA PHE A 142 0.86 -7.49 -1.71
C PHE A 142 -0.12 -6.72 -2.61
N LEU A 143 0.38 -5.77 -3.41
CA LEU A 143 -0.46 -5.04 -4.36
C LEU A 143 -1.05 -5.92 -5.46
N LYS A 144 -0.28 -6.87 -5.99
CA LYS A 144 -0.73 -7.77 -7.06
C LYS A 144 -1.77 -8.78 -6.61
N GLU A 145 -1.60 -9.36 -5.43
CA GLU A 145 -2.36 -10.53 -4.99
C GLU A 145 -3.48 -10.19 -4.00
N VAL A 146 -3.32 -9.14 -3.18
CA VAL A 146 -4.21 -8.88 -2.02
C VAL A 146 -5.03 -7.60 -2.18
N PHE A 147 -4.41 -6.50 -2.61
CA PHE A 147 -5.02 -5.18 -2.58
C PHE A 147 -6.19 -5.00 -3.58
N GLY A 148 -6.06 -5.54 -4.80
CA GLY A 148 -7.03 -5.34 -5.87
C GLY A 148 -6.99 -3.94 -6.50
N THR A 149 -8.15 -3.35 -6.84
CA THR A 149 -8.27 -2.05 -7.56
C THR A 149 -8.83 -0.90 -6.71
N GLY A 150 -8.99 -1.12 -5.40
CA GLY A 150 -9.52 -0.13 -4.46
C GLY A 150 -8.64 1.11 -4.30
N SER A 151 -9.13 2.10 -3.55
CA SER A 151 -8.35 3.28 -3.15
C SER A 151 -7.62 3.11 -1.82
N MET A 152 -8.09 2.20 -0.97
CA MET A 152 -7.62 2.00 0.38
C MET A 152 -7.84 0.54 0.79
N PHE A 153 -6.91 0.00 1.59
CA PHE A 153 -7.02 -1.36 2.12
C PHE A 153 -6.53 -1.39 3.56
N ASP A 154 -7.36 -1.95 4.44
CA ASP A 154 -7.13 -1.95 5.88
C ASP A 154 -6.92 -3.35 6.44
N THR A 155 -6.39 -3.43 7.66
CA THR A 155 -6.22 -4.69 8.39
C THR A 155 -7.52 -5.49 8.50
N ASN A 156 -8.67 -4.82 8.70
CA ASN A 156 -9.98 -5.48 8.80
C ASN A 156 -10.32 -6.34 7.56
N SER A 157 -9.86 -5.93 6.37
CA SER A 157 -10.08 -6.65 5.12
C SER A 157 -9.39 -8.01 5.07
N ILE A 158 -8.25 -8.17 5.76
CA ILE A 158 -7.44 -9.40 5.75
C ILE A 158 -7.52 -10.21 7.05
N THR A 159 -7.84 -9.56 8.18
CA THR A 159 -7.88 -10.18 9.52
C THR A 159 -8.75 -11.44 9.58
N GLY A 160 -9.87 -11.47 8.85
CA GLY A 160 -10.74 -12.65 8.81
C GLY A 160 -10.07 -13.90 8.21
N GLN A 161 -9.29 -13.72 7.14
CA GLN A 161 -8.54 -14.81 6.50
C GLN A 161 -7.37 -15.26 7.38
N LEU A 162 -6.61 -14.31 7.95
CA LEU A 162 -5.49 -14.61 8.83
C LEU A 162 -5.94 -15.37 10.09
N ARG A 163 -7.03 -14.92 10.72
CA ARG A 163 -7.62 -15.61 11.88
C ARG A 163 -7.99 -17.05 11.56
N ARG A 164 -8.63 -17.31 10.40
CA ARG A 164 -8.99 -18.67 10.00
C ARG A 164 -7.74 -19.54 9.82
N SER A 165 -6.71 -18.99 9.17
CA SER A 165 -5.46 -19.69 8.92
C SER A 165 -4.73 -20.08 10.21
N ILE A 166 -4.78 -19.22 11.25
CA ILE A 166 -4.21 -19.52 12.58
C ILE A 166 -4.97 -20.65 13.28
N VAL A 167 -6.30 -20.70 13.15
CA VAL A 167 -7.14 -21.70 13.83
C VAL A 167 -7.14 -23.05 13.09
N SER A 168 -6.98 -23.05 11.77
CA SER A 168 -6.95 -24.27 10.94
C SER A 168 -5.56 -24.87 10.76
N GLY A 169 -4.52 -24.17 11.21
CA GLY A 169 -3.12 -24.59 11.11
C GLY A 169 -2.73 -25.69 12.07
#